data_AF-A0A257L043-F1
#
_entry.id   AF-A0A257L043-F1
#
_cell.length_a   1.000
_cell.length_b   1.000
_cell.length_c   1.000
_cell.angle_alpha   90.00
_cell.angle_beta   90.00
_cell.angle_gamma   90.00
#
_symmetry.space_group_name_H-M   'P 1'
#
loop_
_entity.id
_entity.type
_entity.pdbx_description
1 polymer ?
#
loop_
_entity_poly.entity_id
_entity_poly.type
_entity_poly.pdbx_seq_one_letter_code
_entity_poly.pdbx_strand_id
1 'polypeptide(L)'
;MTVTELDARLNAVRSHYRVSPWIQARDDEAPLLRSWQRCVDAGMREHERINFELVSRAALAEIDEHHGALVRQTRPETERLAQAVRGTGAAVMLFNTRGVVIDRLCHEAATPATLLTASRVGVNVNERCVGTTAPAIALRDGLPYLVGRDAHFFANTRPFFCVAAPIDSPQGERLAALDITTYDSVPGFDIYSLVVDAAAAIENSLFTAGTDRLLVHFHPRAELVGTPMEGLLQVNGEGLVIGANRVAARLLCTSRAALIGREFGELFDRRLQSLFARPARLRADLVEMSTHVGLQVMARFEGASALNDAASGEGYQRQVAASDAPRCDLPEAPANMRELERQAIEQALAALGGNVSAAARQLGISRNTIYRRRNGLAD
;
A
#
# COMPACT_ATOMS: atom_id res chain seq x y z
N MET A 1 -25.70 -10.13 14.22
CA MET A 1 -26.35 -8.80 14.35
C MET A 1 -27.41 -8.70 13.29
N THR A 2 -28.57 -8.12 13.61
CA THR A 2 -29.55 -7.73 12.60
C THR A 2 -29.01 -6.54 11.80
N VAL A 3 -29.51 -6.32 10.57
CA VAL A 3 -29.12 -5.15 9.75
C VAL A 3 -29.37 -3.85 10.52
N THR A 4 -30.47 -3.78 11.27
CA THR A 4 -30.84 -2.62 12.09
C THR A 4 -29.86 -2.35 13.24
N GLU A 5 -29.34 -3.39 13.90
CA GLU A 5 -28.31 -3.26 14.94
C GLU A 5 -26.98 -2.77 14.34
N LEU A 6 -26.63 -3.27 13.15
CA LEU A 6 -25.42 -2.87 12.42
C LEU A 6 -25.48 -1.39 12.03
N ASP A 7 -26.60 -0.94 11.47
CA ASP A 7 -26.83 0.45 11.07
C ASP A 7 -26.82 1.40 12.27
N ALA A 8 -27.47 1.02 13.38
CA ALA A 8 -27.46 1.80 14.60
C ALA A 8 -26.04 1.96 15.17
N ARG A 9 -25.27 0.87 15.18
CA ARG A 9 -23.88 0.88 15.64
C ARG A 9 -22.97 1.69 14.73
N LEU A 10 -23.13 1.56 13.41
CA LEU A 10 -22.39 2.34 12.42
C LEU A 10 -22.68 3.85 12.56
N ASN A 11 -23.94 4.21 12.82
CA ASN A 11 -24.31 5.60 13.10
C ASN A 11 -23.66 6.14 14.38
N ALA A 12 -23.57 5.32 15.44
CA ALA A 12 -22.82 5.70 16.64
C ALA A 12 -21.33 5.92 16.31
N VAL A 13 -20.69 5.02 15.57
CA VAL A 13 -19.31 5.18 15.10
C VAL A 13 -19.11 6.47 14.30
N ARG A 14 -20.00 6.77 13.36
CA ARG A 14 -19.96 8.00 12.55
C ARG A 14 -20.07 9.27 13.41
N SER A 15 -20.94 9.27 14.43
CA SER A 15 -21.03 10.42 15.36
C SER A 15 -19.74 10.62 16.15
N HIS A 16 -19.08 9.54 16.54
CA HIS A 16 -17.84 9.56 17.31
C HIS A 16 -16.59 9.96 16.53
N TYR A 17 -16.61 9.85 15.21
CA TYR A 17 -15.52 10.35 14.38
C TYR A 17 -15.66 11.83 14.03
N ARG A 18 -16.84 12.44 14.20
CA ARG A 18 -17.08 13.88 13.96
C ARG A 18 -16.62 14.80 15.08
N VAL A 19 -16.18 14.27 16.23
CA VAL A 19 -15.81 15.07 17.42
C VAL A 19 -14.39 15.63 17.38
N SER A 20 -13.58 15.32 16.36
CA SER A 20 -12.26 15.93 16.17
C SER A 20 -12.12 16.44 14.73
N PRO A 21 -11.64 17.68 14.51
CA PRO A 21 -11.34 18.17 13.18
C PRO A 21 -10.25 17.35 12.47
N TRP A 22 -9.48 16.57 13.24
CA TRP A 22 -8.39 15.72 12.76
C TRP A 22 -8.85 14.29 12.42
N ILE A 23 -10.11 13.95 12.68
CA ILE A 23 -10.67 12.64 12.36
C ILE A 23 -11.73 12.85 11.28
N GLN A 24 -11.36 12.57 10.04
CA GLN A 24 -12.34 12.59 8.96
C GLN A 24 -13.25 11.37 9.05
N ALA A 25 -14.55 11.56 8.77
CA ALA A 25 -15.45 10.45 8.55
C ALA A 25 -14.89 9.60 7.42
N ARG A 26 -14.88 8.28 7.59
CA ARG A 26 -14.33 7.38 6.58
C ARG A 26 -15.20 7.36 5.34
N ASP A 27 -14.56 7.50 4.18
CA ASP A 27 -15.22 7.32 2.89
C ASP A 27 -15.52 5.83 2.62
N ASP A 28 -14.74 4.90 3.21
CA ASP A 28 -14.95 3.46 3.08
C ASP A 28 -15.06 2.76 4.46
N GLU A 29 -16.28 2.33 4.77
CA GLU A 29 -16.62 1.58 5.99
C GLU A 29 -16.59 0.06 5.77
N ALA A 30 -16.40 -0.40 4.52
CA ALA A 30 -16.42 -1.81 4.19
C ALA A 30 -15.40 -2.65 4.99
N PRO A 31 -14.16 -2.19 5.27
CA PRO A 31 -13.22 -2.94 6.12
C PRO A 31 -13.75 -3.17 7.54
N LEU A 32 -14.40 -2.17 8.14
CA LEU A 32 -15.00 -2.29 9.47
C LEU A 32 -16.16 -3.28 9.48
N LEU A 33 -17.06 -3.16 8.50
CA LEU A 33 -18.21 -4.05 8.38
C LEU A 33 -17.79 -5.51 8.15
N ARG A 34 -16.77 -5.73 7.29
CA ARG A 34 -16.18 -7.07 7.10
C ARG A 34 -15.57 -7.61 8.40
N SER A 35 -14.88 -6.76 9.18
CA SER A 35 -14.30 -7.16 10.47
C SER A 35 -15.38 -7.56 11.48
N TRP A 36 -16.44 -6.75 11.65
CA TRP A 36 -17.56 -7.09 12.52
C TRP A 36 -18.25 -8.38 12.09
N GLN A 37 -18.46 -8.57 10.79
CA GLN A 37 -19.05 -9.81 10.28
C GLN A 37 -18.19 -11.02 10.64
N ARG A 38 -16.86 -10.95 10.48
CA ARG A 38 -15.95 -12.04 10.88
C ARG A 38 -15.99 -12.34 12.38
N CYS A 39 -16.11 -11.32 13.23
CA CYS A 39 -16.29 -11.50 14.68
C CYS A 39 -17.61 -12.23 14.99
N VAL A 40 -18.71 -11.83 14.34
CA VAL A 40 -20.02 -12.49 14.49
C VAL A 40 -19.97 -13.93 13.99
N ASP A 41 -19.36 -14.18 12.83
CA ASP A 41 -19.20 -15.51 12.25
C ASP A 41 -18.33 -16.42 13.13
N ALA A 42 -17.39 -15.84 13.89
CA ALA A 42 -16.59 -16.54 14.89
C ALA A 42 -17.35 -16.82 16.21
N GLY A 43 -18.63 -16.43 16.31
CA GLY A 43 -19.48 -16.66 17.47
C GLY A 43 -19.30 -15.66 18.61
N MET A 44 -18.57 -14.58 18.39
CA MET A 44 -18.29 -13.56 19.42
C MET A 44 -19.51 -12.72 19.74
N ARG A 45 -19.61 -12.27 20.99
CA ARG A 45 -20.68 -11.38 21.46
C ARG A 45 -20.10 -10.13 22.10
N GLU A 46 -20.65 -8.95 21.77
CA GLU A 46 -20.08 -7.66 22.20
C GLU A 46 -19.92 -7.49 23.72
N HIS A 47 -20.75 -8.17 24.51
CA HIS A 47 -20.75 -8.12 25.98
C HIS A 47 -19.73 -9.07 26.63
N GLU A 48 -19.10 -9.95 25.84
CA GLU A 48 -18.00 -10.77 26.32
C GLU A 48 -16.81 -9.89 26.68
N ARG A 49 -16.08 -10.30 27.71
CA ARG A 49 -14.86 -9.62 28.13
C ARG A 49 -13.66 -10.41 27.63
N ILE A 50 -12.85 -9.77 26.80
CA ILE A 50 -11.55 -10.31 26.39
C ILE A 50 -10.46 -9.88 27.36
N ASN A 51 -9.39 -10.66 27.41
CA ASN A 51 -8.14 -10.31 28.07
C ASN A 51 -7.04 -10.19 27.02
N PHE A 52 -6.06 -9.32 27.28
CA PHE A 52 -4.86 -9.20 26.45
C PHE A 52 -3.88 -10.31 26.82
N GLU A 53 -4.12 -11.49 26.25
CA GLU A 53 -3.32 -12.68 26.54
C GLU A 53 -1.98 -12.65 25.79
N LEU A 54 -0.94 -13.12 26.47
CA LEU A 54 0.35 -13.38 25.86
C LEU A 54 0.30 -14.69 25.09
N VAL A 55 1.06 -14.75 24.01
CA VAL A 55 1.42 -16.03 23.39
C VAL A 55 2.28 -16.88 24.33
N SER A 56 2.40 -18.17 23.99
CA SER A 56 3.22 -19.10 24.76
C SER A 56 4.69 -18.67 24.82
N ARG A 57 5.44 -19.18 25.80
CA ARG A 57 6.89 -18.92 25.91
C ARG A 57 7.68 -19.34 24.66
N ALA A 58 7.27 -20.44 24.01
CA ALA A 58 7.86 -20.88 22.76
C ALA A 58 7.62 -19.86 21.63
N ALA A 59 6.39 -19.35 21.51
CA ALA A 59 6.06 -18.32 20.52
C ALA A 59 6.75 -16.96 20.81
N LEU A 60 7.01 -16.63 22.07
CA LEU A 60 7.84 -15.47 22.44
C LEU A 60 9.28 -15.63 21.96
N ALA A 61 9.89 -16.82 22.16
CA ALA A 61 11.24 -17.08 21.66
C ALA A 61 11.32 -17.02 20.13
N GLU A 62 10.30 -17.52 19.43
CA GLU A 62 10.20 -17.38 17.97
C GLU A 62 10.15 -15.91 17.52
N ILE A 63 9.50 -15.04 18.29
CA ILE A 63 9.42 -13.60 17.98
C ILE A 63 10.82 -12.99 17.96
N ASP A 64 11.62 -13.24 19.00
CA ASP A 64 12.98 -12.70 19.10
C ASP A 64 13.87 -13.19 17.95
N GLU A 65 13.78 -14.48 17.60
CA GLU A 65 14.58 -15.10 16.54
C GLU A 65 14.18 -14.60 15.14
N HIS A 66 12.87 -14.59 14.82
CA HIS A 66 12.39 -14.35 13.45
C HIS A 66 12.11 -12.88 13.15
N HIS A 67 11.83 -12.06 14.17
CA HIS A 67 11.41 -10.66 13.97
C HIS A 67 12.46 -9.65 14.43
N GLY A 68 13.54 -10.08 15.09
CA GLY A 68 14.60 -9.18 15.55
C GLY A 68 15.22 -8.35 14.43
N ALA A 69 15.35 -8.90 13.21
CA ALA A 69 15.83 -8.14 12.05
C ALA A 69 14.84 -7.04 11.63
N LEU A 70 13.55 -7.36 11.56
CA LEU A 70 12.50 -6.40 11.22
C LEU A 70 12.40 -5.29 12.28
N VAL A 71 12.41 -5.64 13.57
CA VAL A 71 12.40 -4.67 14.66
C VAL A 71 13.58 -3.70 14.54
N ARG A 72 14.80 -4.21 14.29
CA ARG A 72 15.99 -3.34 14.07
C ARG A 72 15.83 -2.43 12.87
N GLN A 73 15.29 -2.93 11.77
CA GLN A 73 15.12 -2.15 10.54
C GLN A 73 14.05 -1.05 10.69
N THR A 74 12.96 -1.33 11.41
CA THR A 74 11.89 -0.34 11.68
C THR A 74 12.21 0.65 12.80
N ARG A 75 13.20 0.33 13.66
CA ARG A 75 13.57 1.09 14.86
C ARG A 75 13.68 2.59 14.63
N PRO A 76 14.38 3.10 13.59
CA PRO A 76 14.55 4.54 13.42
C PRO A 76 13.23 5.30 13.28
N GLU A 77 12.28 4.75 12.51
CA GLU A 77 10.97 5.39 12.34
C GLU A 77 10.08 5.22 13.57
N THR A 78 10.13 4.06 14.24
CA THR A 78 9.34 3.85 15.45
C THR A 78 9.83 4.72 16.61
N GLU A 79 11.13 5.02 16.73
CA GLU A 79 11.67 6.01 17.69
C GLU A 79 11.18 7.42 17.41
N ARG A 80 11.28 7.87 16.14
CA ARG A 80 10.77 9.20 15.75
C ARG A 80 9.29 9.34 16.05
N LEU A 81 8.52 8.28 15.76
CA LEU A 81 7.10 8.25 16.04
C LEU A 81 6.82 8.33 17.55
N ALA A 82 7.53 7.54 18.35
CA ALA A 82 7.41 7.54 19.82
C ALA A 82 7.80 8.90 20.42
N GLN A 83 8.79 9.57 19.83
CA GLN A 83 9.19 10.93 20.21
C GLN A 83 8.10 11.95 19.86
N ALA A 84 7.49 11.85 18.67
CA ALA A 84 6.43 12.75 18.21
C ALA A 84 5.17 12.67 19.09
N VAL A 85 4.84 11.48 19.60
CA VAL A 85 3.68 11.28 20.49
C VAL A 85 4.02 11.30 21.97
N ARG A 86 5.24 11.70 22.35
CA ARG A 86 5.67 11.74 23.75
C ARG A 86 4.78 12.70 24.55
N GLY A 87 4.36 12.26 25.74
CA GLY A 87 3.51 13.04 26.64
C GLY A 87 2.01 12.93 26.37
N THR A 88 1.61 12.24 25.30
CA THR A 88 0.18 11.99 24.98
C THR A 88 -0.40 10.77 25.70
N GLY A 89 0.45 9.97 26.37
CA GLY A 89 0.07 8.68 26.94
C GLY A 89 -0.09 7.55 25.90
N ALA A 90 0.27 7.81 24.64
CA ALA A 90 0.21 6.82 23.57
C ALA A 90 1.32 5.76 23.65
N ALA A 91 1.05 4.60 23.05
CA ALA A 91 2.04 3.57 22.76
C ALA A 91 2.16 3.38 21.24
N VAL A 92 3.40 3.33 20.75
CA VAL A 92 3.75 2.89 19.40
C VAL A 92 4.02 1.39 19.46
N MET A 93 3.39 0.62 18.60
CA MET A 93 3.52 -0.84 18.57
C MET A 93 3.82 -1.32 17.15
N LEU A 94 4.63 -2.38 17.08
CA LEU A 94 4.83 -3.14 15.86
C LEU A 94 4.22 -4.53 16.05
N PHE A 95 3.47 -5.01 15.06
CA PHE A 95 2.84 -6.32 15.06
C PHE A 95 3.39 -7.18 13.93
N ASN A 96 3.59 -8.47 14.19
CA ASN A 96 3.83 -9.42 13.11
C ASN A 96 2.55 -9.74 12.32
N THR A 97 2.70 -10.53 11.25
CA THR A 97 1.58 -10.94 10.39
C THR A 97 0.49 -11.75 11.08
N ARG A 98 0.78 -12.34 12.25
CA ARG A 98 -0.20 -13.09 13.06
C ARG A 98 -1.04 -12.18 13.97
N GLY A 99 -0.69 -10.91 14.09
CA GLY A 99 -1.32 -9.95 15.01
C GLY A 99 -0.73 -10.00 16.42
N VAL A 100 0.54 -10.41 16.58
CA VAL A 100 1.21 -10.42 17.88
C VAL A 100 2.14 -9.22 17.98
N VAL A 101 2.13 -8.52 19.12
CA VAL A 101 3.06 -7.41 19.40
C VAL A 101 4.49 -7.94 19.41
N ILE A 102 5.36 -7.36 18.59
CA ILE A 102 6.78 -7.71 18.48
C ILE A 102 7.72 -6.58 18.92
N ASP A 103 7.24 -5.34 18.98
CA ASP A 103 7.97 -4.21 19.57
C ASP A 103 6.97 -3.21 20.17
N ARG A 104 7.40 -2.48 21.21
CA ARG A 104 6.59 -1.47 21.90
C ARG A 104 7.46 -0.32 22.40
N LEU A 105 7.01 0.90 22.12
CA LEU A 105 7.61 2.12 22.63
C LEU A 105 6.54 3.01 23.23
N CYS A 106 6.75 3.40 24.48
CA CYS A 106 5.85 4.33 25.16
C CYS A 106 6.61 5.03 26.27
N HIS A 107 6.08 6.16 26.73
CA HIS A 107 6.57 6.79 27.96
C HIS A 107 5.80 6.20 29.14
N GLU A 108 6.33 5.16 29.77
CA GLU A 108 5.59 4.36 30.76
C GLU A 108 4.95 5.18 31.87
N ALA A 109 5.64 6.21 32.39
CA ALA A 109 5.13 7.08 33.44
C ALA A 109 3.86 7.86 33.06
N ALA A 110 3.64 8.10 31.76
CA ALA A 110 2.44 8.78 31.24
C ALA A 110 1.44 7.82 30.58
N THR A 111 1.77 6.53 30.45
CA THR A 111 0.95 5.55 29.73
C THR A 111 0.02 4.84 30.71
N PRO A 112 -1.30 4.80 30.46
CA PRO A 112 -2.24 4.12 31.36
C PRO A 112 -1.91 2.63 31.54
N ALA A 113 -2.09 2.10 32.76
CA ALA A 113 -1.78 0.71 33.10
C ALA A 113 -2.48 -0.33 32.20
N THR A 114 -3.72 -0.05 31.80
CA THR A 114 -4.49 -0.88 30.86
C THR A 114 -3.80 -0.95 29.49
N LEU A 115 -3.31 0.19 28.98
CA LEU A 115 -2.55 0.24 27.73
C LEU A 115 -1.18 -0.42 27.88
N LEU A 116 -0.48 -0.22 29.00
CA LEU A 116 0.77 -0.92 29.28
C LEU A 116 0.59 -2.44 29.25
N THR A 117 -0.54 -2.94 29.73
CA THR A 117 -0.88 -4.38 29.70
C THR A 117 -1.20 -4.86 28.29
N ALA A 118 -2.03 -4.11 27.56
CA ALA A 118 -2.47 -4.45 26.20
C ALA A 118 -1.35 -4.39 25.16
N SER A 119 -0.31 -3.60 25.40
CA SER A 119 0.78 -3.32 24.46
C SER A 119 2.04 -4.16 24.70
N ARG A 120 2.04 -5.08 25.66
CA ARG A 120 3.23 -5.89 25.97
C ARG A 120 3.65 -6.72 24.75
N VAL A 121 4.96 -6.83 24.53
CA VAL A 121 5.51 -7.78 23.54
C VAL A 121 4.99 -9.18 23.85
N GLY A 122 4.47 -9.84 22.82
CA GLY A 122 3.80 -11.14 22.89
C GLY A 122 2.29 -11.10 23.07
N VAL A 123 1.66 -9.95 23.31
CA VAL A 123 0.20 -9.87 23.35
C VAL A 123 -0.36 -10.17 21.95
N ASN A 124 -1.34 -11.06 21.90
CA ASN A 124 -2.01 -11.44 20.67
C ASN A 124 -3.29 -10.60 20.47
N VAL A 125 -3.25 -9.71 19.48
CA VAL A 125 -4.39 -8.88 19.07
C VAL A 125 -5.03 -9.34 17.77
N ASN A 126 -4.81 -10.61 17.40
CA ASN A 126 -5.54 -11.22 16.28
C ASN A 126 -7.04 -11.00 16.46
N GLU A 127 -7.75 -10.78 15.36
CA GLU A 127 -9.19 -10.53 15.35
C GLU A 127 -9.98 -11.63 16.07
N ARG A 128 -9.50 -12.88 16.05
CA ARG A 128 -10.11 -14.01 16.77
C ARG A 128 -9.90 -13.97 18.29
N CYS A 129 -8.98 -13.16 18.79
CA CYS A 129 -8.64 -13.06 20.20
C CYS A 129 -9.26 -11.81 20.84
N VAL A 130 -9.20 -10.68 20.15
CA VAL A 130 -9.61 -9.37 20.71
C VAL A 130 -10.66 -8.66 19.86
N GLY A 131 -11.18 -9.31 18.83
CA GLY A 131 -12.18 -8.75 17.94
C GLY A 131 -11.60 -7.65 17.05
N THR A 132 -12.46 -6.76 16.60
CA THR A 132 -12.10 -5.67 15.70
C THR A 132 -11.13 -4.67 16.34
N THR A 133 -9.94 -4.56 15.76
CA THR A 133 -8.90 -3.58 16.10
C THR A 133 -8.29 -3.01 14.83
N ALA A 134 -7.66 -1.84 14.94
CA ALA A 134 -6.93 -1.23 13.82
C ALA A 134 -5.83 -2.16 13.25
N PRO A 135 -4.93 -2.76 14.07
CA PRO A 135 -3.92 -3.67 13.56
C PRO A 135 -4.52 -4.91 12.88
N ALA A 136 -5.63 -5.46 13.40
CA ALA A 136 -6.30 -6.59 12.76
C ALA A 136 -6.82 -6.25 11.35
N ILE A 137 -7.48 -5.10 11.18
CA ILE A 137 -7.94 -4.64 9.86
C ILE A 137 -6.75 -4.33 8.96
N ALA A 138 -5.73 -3.63 9.45
CA ALA A 138 -4.56 -3.30 8.65
C ALA A 138 -3.87 -4.57 8.12
N LEU A 139 -3.64 -5.56 8.99
CA LEU A 139 -3.06 -6.87 8.66
C LEU A 139 -3.91 -7.64 7.66
N ARG A 140 -5.24 -7.65 7.82
CA ARG A 140 -6.13 -8.47 7.00
C ARG A 140 -6.47 -7.85 5.65
N ASP A 141 -6.79 -6.55 5.64
CA ASP A 141 -7.40 -5.86 4.50
C ASP A 141 -6.39 -5.07 3.66
N GLY A 142 -5.11 -4.98 4.04
CA GLY A 142 -4.12 -4.37 3.15
C GLY A 142 -3.98 -2.86 3.25
N LEU A 143 -4.69 -2.21 4.18
CA LEU A 143 -4.89 -0.75 4.18
C LEU A 143 -4.76 -0.13 5.58
N PRO A 144 -4.31 1.13 5.70
CA PRO A 144 -4.33 1.83 6.96
C PRO A 144 -5.76 2.02 7.47
N TYR A 145 -5.97 1.87 8.77
CA TYR A 145 -7.28 1.98 9.37
C TYR A 145 -7.19 2.46 10.80
N LEU A 146 -8.24 3.13 11.27
CA LEU A 146 -8.37 3.57 12.64
C LEU A 146 -9.60 2.90 13.27
N VAL A 147 -9.48 2.47 14.50
CA VAL A 147 -10.57 1.86 15.25
C VAL A 147 -10.58 2.53 16.60
N GLY A 148 -11.68 3.20 16.93
CA GLY A 148 -11.87 3.80 18.23
C GLY A 148 -13.32 3.70 18.68
N ARG A 149 -13.54 3.72 19.99
CA ARG A 149 -14.88 3.70 20.59
C ARG A 149 -15.69 2.50 20.07
N ASP A 150 -16.94 2.70 19.66
CA ASP A 150 -17.83 1.61 19.23
C ASP A 150 -17.41 0.90 17.93
N ALA A 151 -16.36 1.39 17.26
CA ALA A 151 -15.73 0.66 16.16
C ALA A 151 -15.09 -0.64 16.64
N HIS A 152 -14.57 -0.65 17.87
CA HIS A 152 -14.10 -1.88 18.51
C HIS A 152 -15.26 -2.83 18.76
N PHE A 153 -15.02 -4.13 18.55
CA PHE A 153 -16.07 -5.16 18.68
C PHE A 153 -16.55 -5.33 20.13
N PHE A 154 -15.63 -5.50 21.07
CA PHE A 154 -15.97 -5.75 22.47
C PHE A 154 -16.11 -4.45 23.26
N ALA A 155 -17.08 -4.42 24.18
CA ALA A 155 -17.35 -3.26 25.02
C ALA A 155 -16.13 -2.82 25.85
N ASN A 156 -15.34 -3.77 26.38
CA ASN A 156 -14.16 -3.47 27.19
C ASN A 156 -12.95 -2.97 26.37
N THR A 157 -13.02 -3.04 25.04
CA THR A 157 -11.99 -2.47 24.13
C THR A 157 -12.36 -1.08 23.61
N ARG A 158 -13.58 -0.59 23.83
CA ARG A 158 -14.03 0.73 23.37
C ARG A 158 -13.24 1.93 23.94
N PRO A 159 -12.64 1.87 25.15
CA PRO A 159 -11.76 2.95 25.63
C PRO A 159 -10.48 3.11 24.80
N PHE A 160 -10.09 2.12 24.00
CA PHE A 160 -8.93 2.24 23.13
C PHE A 160 -9.27 3.06 21.89
N PHE A 161 -8.24 3.75 21.40
CA PHE A 161 -8.26 4.44 20.12
C PHE A 161 -6.97 4.11 19.39
N CYS A 162 -7.10 3.33 18.32
CA CYS A 162 -5.99 2.75 17.58
C CYS A 162 -5.97 3.30 16.15
N VAL A 163 -4.78 3.56 15.64
CA VAL A 163 -4.51 3.82 14.23
C VAL A 163 -3.40 2.89 13.81
N ALA A 164 -3.64 2.06 12.81
CA ALA A 164 -2.65 1.15 12.28
C ALA A 164 -2.45 1.32 10.78
N ALA A 165 -1.22 1.13 10.32
CA ALA A 165 -0.87 1.03 8.93
C ALA A 165 -0.09 -0.26 8.62
N PRO A 166 -0.38 -0.88 7.48
CA PRO A 166 0.34 -2.05 7.00
C PRO A 166 1.79 -1.73 6.57
N ILE A 167 2.72 -2.65 6.86
CA ILE A 167 4.09 -2.65 6.34
C ILE A 167 4.28 -3.88 5.45
N ASP A 168 4.54 -3.66 4.17
CA ASP A 168 4.76 -4.67 3.16
C ASP A 168 6.22 -4.67 2.66
N SER A 169 6.72 -5.82 2.23
CA SER A 169 7.99 -5.96 1.53
C SER A 169 7.95 -5.22 0.18
N PRO A 170 9.11 -4.96 -0.46
CA PRO A 170 9.14 -4.41 -1.82
C PRO A 170 8.31 -5.20 -2.85
N GLN A 171 8.18 -6.52 -2.66
CA GLN A 171 7.41 -7.44 -3.51
C GLN A 171 5.90 -7.40 -3.25
N GLY A 172 5.46 -6.73 -2.17
CA GLY A 172 4.06 -6.62 -1.80
C GLY A 172 3.58 -7.67 -0.80
N GLU A 173 4.50 -8.43 -0.19
CA GLU A 173 4.17 -9.37 0.87
C GLU A 173 3.99 -8.63 2.18
N ARG A 174 2.95 -8.97 2.95
CA ARG A 174 2.73 -8.37 4.26
C ARG A 174 3.82 -8.81 5.25
N LEU A 175 4.55 -7.87 5.84
CA LEU A 175 5.55 -8.14 6.87
C LEU A 175 5.04 -7.83 8.29
N ALA A 176 4.34 -6.71 8.46
CA ALA A 176 3.93 -6.23 9.78
C ALA A 176 2.77 -5.22 9.70
N ALA A 177 2.33 -4.75 10.88
CA ALA A 177 1.56 -3.52 11.01
C ALA A 177 2.22 -2.61 12.06
N LEU A 178 2.28 -1.32 11.75
CA LEU A 178 2.64 -0.26 12.68
C LEU A 178 1.35 0.31 13.27
N ASP A 179 1.34 0.60 14.56
CA ASP A 179 0.18 1.18 15.24
C ASP A 179 0.57 2.25 16.24
N ILE A 180 -0.30 3.25 16.39
CA ILE A 180 -0.38 4.08 17.59
C ILE A 180 -1.72 3.83 18.27
N THR A 181 -1.64 3.50 19.56
CA THR A 181 -2.81 3.35 20.43
C THR A 181 -2.76 4.34 21.58
N THR A 182 -3.91 4.95 21.86
CA THR A 182 -4.20 5.72 23.08
C THR A 182 -5.33 5.07 23.85
N TYR A 183 -5.49 5.47 25.12
CA TYR A 183 -6.53 4.95 26.00
C TYR A 183 -7.29 6.11 26.64
N ASP A 184 -8.62 6.00 26.62
CA ASP A 184 -9.61 6.94 27.18
C ASP A 184 -9.43 8.41 26.74
N SER A 185 -8.80 8.60 25.58
CA SER A 185 -8.50 9.91 25.02
C SER A 185 -8.53 9.83 23.50
N VAL A 186 -9.01 10.91 22.89
CA VAL A 186 -8.88 11.11 21.44
C VAL A 186 -7.72 12.09 21.23
N PRO A 187 -6.73 11.74 20.42
CA PRO A 187 -5.60 12.61 20.14
C PRO A 187 -6.02 13.95 19.53
N GLY A 188 -5.41 15.05 19.99
CA GLY A 188 -5.68 16.41 19.51
C GLY A 188 -4.93 16.79 18.23
N PHE A 189 -4.43 15.82 17.47
CA PHE A 189 -3.64 15.99 16.25
C PHE A 189 -3.87 14.79 15.31
N ASP A 190 -3.44 14.91 14.05
CA ASP A 190 -3.65 13.88 13.03
C ASP A 190 -2.69 12.69 13.18
N ILE A 191 -3.06 11.76 14.07
CA ILE A 191 -2.35 10.47 14.21
C ILE A 191 -2.46 9.62 12.96
N TYR A 192 -3.55 9.74 12.18
CA TYR A 192 -3.75 8.91 11.01
C TYR A 192 -2.64 9.11 9.98
N SER A 193 -2.40 10.36 9.60
CA SER A 193 -1.32 10.70 8.68
C SER A 193 0.05 10.34 9.26
N LEU A 194 0.26 10.58 10.56
CA LEU A 194 1.53 10.26 11.22
C LEU A 194 1.89 8.76 11.13
N VAL A 195 0.92 7.86 11.35
CA VAL A 195 1.13 6.41 11.24
C VAL A 195 1.31 5.99 9.77
N VAL A 196 0.54 6.55 8.85
CA VAL A 196 0.64 6.25 7.41
C VAL A 196 2.00 6.66 6.86
N ASP A 197 2.46 7.86 7.18
CA ASP A 197 3.75 8.39 6.73
C ASP A 197 4.92 7.60 7.32
N ALA A 198 4.85 7.25 8.62
CA ALA A 198 5.86 6.41 9.25
C ALA A 198 5.92 5.00 8.64
N ALA A 199 4.76 4.39 8.36
CA ALA A 199 4.74 3.08 7.69
C ALA A 199 5.29 3.15 6.27
N ALA A 200 4.97 4.22 5.51
CA ALA A 200 5.55 4.44 4.18
C ALA A 200 7.07 4.66 4.23
N ALA A 201 7.57 5.41 5.22
CA ALA A 201 9.00 5.60 5.44
C ALA A 201 9.71 4.27 5.77
N ILE A 202 9.09 3.43 6.62
CA ILE A 202 9.58 2.08 6.90
C ILE A 202 9.62 1.27 5.61
N GLU A 203 8.53 1.19 4.85
CA GLU A 203 8.48 0.44 3.58
C GLU A 203 9.55 0.90 2.59
N ASN A 204 9.74 2.21 2.44
CA ASN A 204 10.77 2.77 1.57
C ASN A 204 12.18 2.38 2.03
N SER A 205 12.43 2.31 3.35
CA SER A 205 13.71 1.82 3.91
C SER A 205 13.98 0.33 3.68
N LEU A 206 12.96 -0.44 3.29
CA LEU A 206 13.11 -1.84 2.90
C LEU A 206 13.65 -1.99 1.47
N PHE A 207 13.61 -0.94 0.66
CA PHE A 207 14.18 -0.96 -0.68
C PHE A 207 15.70 -0.80 -0.58
N THR A 208 16.41 -1.82 -1.05
CA THR A 208 17.87 -1.84 -1.07
C THR A 208 18.38 -1.83 -2.51
N ALA A 209 19.30 -0.91 -2.80
CA ALA A 209 20.04 -0.94 -4.05
C ALA A 209 21.07 -2.07 -4.01
N GLY A 210 21.35 -2.67 -5.18
CA GLY A 210 22.33 -3.76 -5.32
C GLY A 210 23.25 -3.51 -6.51
N THR A 211 24.22 -4.40 -6.69
CA THR A 211 25.08 -4.44 -7.88
C THR A 211 24.34 -4.97 -9.12
N ASP A 212 23.25 -5.71 -8.91
CA ASP A 212 22.38 -6.31 -9.93
C ASP A 212 20.98 -5.66 -9.97
N ARG A 213 20.77 -4.61 -9.16
CA ARG A 213 19.47 -3.98 -8.95
C ARG A 213 19.56 -2.47 -8.96
N LEU A 214 18.68 -1.86 -9.73
CA LEU A 214 18.47 -0.42 -9.79
C LEU A 214 17.28 -0.04 -8.92
N LEU A 215 17.44 0.96 -8.06
CA LEU A 215 16.34 1.66 -7.44
C LEU A 215 15.98 2.89 -8.26
N VAL A 216 14.69 3.00 -8.59
CA VAL A 216 14.11 4.12 -9.32
C VAL A 216 13.21 4.88 -8.36
N HIS A 217 13.64 6.07 -8.00
CA HIS A 217 12.90 7.04 -7.23
C HIS A 217 12.19 7.96 -8.20
N PHE A 218 10.90 8.22 -8.03
CA PHE A 218 10.20 9.14 -8.93
C PHE A 218 8.97 9.79 -8.32
N HIS A 219 8.70 11.04 -8.72
CA HIS A 219 7.51 11.77 -8.32
C HIS A 219 7.23 12.90 -9.33
N PRO A 220 5.96 13.30 -9.57
CA PRO A 220 5.63 14.47 -10.41
C PRO A 220 6.22 15.80 -9.94
N ARG A 221 6.65 15.87 -8.68
CA ARG A 221 7.23 17.04 -8.03
C ARG A 221 8.62 16.70 -7.55
N ALA A 222 9.63 17.40 -8.05
CA ALA A 222 11.04 17.16 -7.77
C ALA A 222 11.34 17.15 -6.26
N GLU A 223 10.73 18.07 -5.52
CA GLU A 223 10.90 18.27 -4.08
C GLU A 223 10.39 17.11 -3.21
N LEU A 224 9.59 16.20 -3.78
CA LEU A 224 9.07 15.03 -3.07
C LEU A 224 9.83 13.74 -3.39
N VAL A 225 10.80 13.78 -4.31
CA VAL A 225 11.71 12.65 -4.55
C VAL A 225 12.67 12.50 -3.36
N GLY A 226 12.78 11.29 -2.82
CA GLY A 226 13.49 11.00 -1.56
C GLY A 226 12.64 11.17 -0.29
N THR A 227 11.34 11.44 -0.42
CA THR A 227 10.40 11.52 0.73
C THR A 227 9.54 10.26 0.80
N PRO A 228 8.82 10.00 1.92
CA PRO A 228 7.86 8.89 1.99
C PRO A 228 6.76 8.93 0.91
N MET A 229 6.54 10.10 0.29
CA MET A 229 5.57 10.31 -0.78
C MET A 229 6.11 9.98 -2.17
N GLU A 230 7.34 9.47 -2.31
CA GLU A 230 7.91 9.12 -3.60
C GLU A 230 7.45 7.74 -4.10
N GLY A 231 7.38 7.57 -5.42
CA GLY A 231 7.30 6.26 -6.04
C GLY A 231 8.67 5.58 -6.01
N LEU A 232 8.70 4.33 -5.57
CA LEU A 232 9.89 3.47 -5.64
C LEU A 232 9.61 2.26 -6.51
N LEU A 233 10.53 1.98 -7.44
CA LEU A 233 10.65 0.69 -8.11
C LEU A 233 12.03 0.10 -7.87
N GLN A 234 12.10 -1.22 -7.75
CA GLN A 234 13.33 -1.99 -7.81
C GLN A 234 13.32 -2.78 -9.12
N VAL A 235 14.36 -2.62 -9.93
CA VAL A 235 14.50 -3.21 -11.26
C VAL A 235 15.75 -4.08 -11.31
N ASN A 236 15.66 -5.30 -11.83
CA ASN A 236 16.81 -6.19 -11.97
C ASN A 236 17.68 -5.84 -13.21
N GLY A 237 18.80 -6.53 -13.39
CA GLY A 237 19.70 -6.33 -14.54
C GLY A 237 19.06 -6.58 -15.91
N GLU A 238 17.96 -7.32 -15.98
CA GLU A 238 17.20 -7.59 -17.21
C GLU A 238 16.20 -6.46 -17.54
N GLY A 239 16.02 -5.49 -16.63
CA GLY A 239 15.05 -4.41 -16.80
C GLY A 239 13.64 -4.74 -16.31
N LEU A 240 13.46 -5.85 -15.59
CA LEU A 240 12.19 -6.26 -15.01
C LEU A 240 12.00 -5.65 -13.61
N VAL A 241 10.80 -5.17 -13.33
CA VAL A 241 10.42 -4.69 -12.00
C VAL A 241 10.30 -5.88 -11.05
N ILE A 242 11.09 -5.88 -9.98
CA ILE A 242 11.10 -6.91 -8.93
C ILE A 242 10.61 -6.37 -7.57
N GLY A 243 10.30 -5.08 -7.50
CA GLY A 243 9.70 -4.46 -6.33
C GLY A 243 9.06 -3.12 -6.68
N ALA A 244 7.98 -2.77 -6.01
CA ALA A 244 7.27 -1.51 -6.20
C ALA A 244 6.59 -1.09 -4.89
N ASN A 245 6.72 0.17 -4.46
CA ASN A 245 5.97 0.66 -3.29
C ASN A 245 4.53 1.04 -3.66
N ARG A 246 3.71 1.38 -2.67
CA ARG A 246 2.30 1.74 -2.89
C ARG A 246 2.14 3.04 -3.69
N VAL A 247 3.04 3.98 -3.52
CA VAL A 247 3.02 5.24 -4.26
C VAL A 247 3.31 5.00 -5.74
N ALA A 248 4.29 4.16 -6.08
CA ALA A 248 4.59 3.79 -7.45
C ALA A 248 3.36 3.19 -8.15
N ALA A 249 2.67 2.25 -7.49
CA ALA A 249 1.41 1.69 -7.98
C ALA A 249 0.33 2.76 -8.26
N ARG A 250 0.17 3.74 -7.36
CA ARG A 250 -0.77 4.85 -7.55
C ARG A 250 -0.38 5.75 -8.72
N LEU A 251 0.88 6.19 -8.78
CA LEU A 251 1.38 7.06 -9.85
C LEU A 251 1.33 6.38 -11.23
N LEU A 252 1.53 5.06 -11.25
CA LEU A 252 1.43 4.23 -12.45
C LEU A 252 0.01 3.69 -12.70
N CYS A 253 -0.97 4.06 -11.87
CA CYS A 253 -2.38 3.66 -12.01
C CYS A 253 -2.59 2.15 -12.22
N THR A 254 -1.82 1.32 -11.51
CA THR A 254 -1.90 -0.14 -11.58
C THR A 254 -1.63 -0.76 -10.21
N SER A 255 -1.95 -2.04 -10.03
CA SER A 255 -1.67 -2.73 -8.76
C SER A 255 -0.18 -3.05 -8.62
N ARG A 256 0.32 -3.16 -7.39
CA ARG A 256 1.71 -3.59 -7.14
C ARG A 256 2.00 -4.96 -7.76
N ALA A 257 1.07 -5.90 -7.61
CA ALA A 257 1.19 -7.24 -8.20
C ALA A 257 1.33 -7.19 -9.73
N ALA A 258 0.60 -6.29 -10.40
CA ALA A 258 0.70 -6.12 -11.85
C ALA A 258 1.95 -5.35 -12.30
N LEU A 259 2.69 -4.71 -11.39
CA LEU A 259 3.99 -4.11 -11.71
C LEU A 259 5.11 -5.14 -11.71
N ILE A 260 5.05 -6.13 -10.81
CA ILE A 260 6.10 -7.14 -10.70
C ILE A 260 6.19 -7.96 -11.99
N GLY A 261 7.41 -8.10 -12.52
CA GLY A 261 7.70 -8.79 -13.76
C GLY A 261 7.50 -7.96 -15.04
N ARG A 262 7.01 -6.72 -14.95
CA ARG A 262 6.90 -5.84 -16.13
C ARG A 262 8.25 -5.24 -16.48
N GLU A 263 8.50 -5.07 -17.77
CA GLU A 263 9.66 -4.33 -18.25
C GLU A 263 9.53 -2.84 -17.92
N PHE A 264 10.63 -2.24 -17.49
CA PHE A 264 10.69 -0.80 -17.20
C PHE A 264 10.25 0.05 -18.40
N GLY A 265 10.64 -0.34 -19.62
CA GLY A 265 10.30 0.38 -20.85
C GLY A 265 8.82 0.33 -21.23
N GLU A 266 8.01 -0.54 -20.59
CA GLU A 266 6.55 -0.50 -20.74
C GLU A 266 5.89 0.49 -19.79
N LEU A 267 6.58 0.87 -18.71
CA LEU A 267 6.06 1.73 -17.66
C LEU A 267 6.43 3.20 -17.88
N PHE A 268 7.52 3.46 -18.61
CA PHE A 268 8.05 4.78 -18.89
C PHE A 268 8.45 4.92 -20.35
N ASP A 269 8.45 6.15 -20.85
CA ASP A 269 8.86 6.52 -22.22
C ASP A 269 10.37 6.35 -22.51
N ARG A 270 11.13 5.83 -21.55
CA ARG A 270 12.57 5.59 -21.66
C ARG A 270 12.89 4.12 -21.46
N ARG A 271 13.83 3.60 -22.25
CA ARG A 271 14.44 2.29 -22.00
C ARG A 271 15.53 2.40 -20.94
N LEU A 272 15.63 1.41 -20.07
CA LEU A 272 16.61 1.37 -18.98
C LEU A 272 18.06 1.52 -19.50
N GLN A 273 18.40 0.86 -20.60
CA GLN A 273 19.72 0.94 -21.26
C GLN A 273 20.09 2.38 -21.69
N SER A 274 19.11 3.18 -22.12
CA SER A 274 19.34 4.57 -22.54
C SER A 274 19.68 5.50 -21.38
N LEU A 275 19.29 5.13 -20.16
CA LEU A 275 19.60 5.89 -18.94
C LEU A 275 21.05 5.66 -18.49
N PHE A 276 21.63 4.49 -18.73
CA PHE A 276 23.01 4.18 -18.31
C PHE A 276 24.10 4.71 -19.26
N ALA A 277 23.76 5.08 -20.50
CA ALA A 277 24.72 5.61 -21.48
C ALA A 277 25.34 6.98 -21.11
N ARG A 278 24.96 7.59 -19.97
CA ARG A 278 25.56 8.83 -19.43
C ARG A 278 25.98 8.67 -17.95
N PRO A 279 26.93 7.78 -17.64
CA PRO A 279 27.17 7.29 -16.27
C PRO A 279 27.64 8.35 -15.25
N ALA A 280 28.09 9.53 -15.68
CA ALA A 280 28.74 10.51 -14.81
C ALA A 280 27.81 11.54 -14.13
N ARG A 281 26.51 11.65 -14.49
CA ARG A 281 25.60 12.70 -13.94
C ARG A 281 24.36 12.18 -13.20
N LEU A 282 24.00 10.91 -13.38
CA LEU A 282 22.68 10.38 -12.99
C LEU A 282 22.52 9.96 -11.52
N ARG A 283 23.58 9.98 -10.72
CA ARG A 283 23.50 9.59 -9.30
C ARG A 283 22.98 10.70 -8.38
N ALA A 284 22.87 11.94 -8.87
CA ALA A 284 22.36 13.08 -8.11
C ALA A 284 21.35 13.93 -8.90
N ASP A 285 21.40 13.93 -10.23
CA ASP A 285 20.49 14.75 -11.05
C ASP A 285 19.14 14.05 -11.26
N LEU A 286 18.06 14.81 -11.09
CA LEU A 286 16.71 14.38 -11.45
C LEU A 286 16.54 14.36 -12.97
N VAL A 287 15.91 13.30 -13.47
CA VAL A 287 15.59 13.10 -14.89
C VAL A 287 14.10 13.19 -15.10
N GLU A 288 13.68 13.97 -16.08
CA GLU A 288 12.28 14.01 -16.51
C GLU A 288 11.94 12.78 -17.39
N MET A 289 10.83 12.13 -17.05
CA MET A 289 10.28 10.97 -17.77
C MET A 289 8.76 11.04 -17.82
N SER A 290 8.17 10.43 -18.84
CA SER A 290 6.73 10.20 -18.92
C SER A 290 6.41 8.77 -18.52
N THR A 291 5.40 8.58 -17.67
CA THR A 291 4.82 7.25 -17.42
C THR A 291 3.96 6.80 -18.59
N HIS A 292 3.63 5.50 -18.65
CA HIS A 292 2.73 4.91 -19.63
C HIS A 292 1.28 5.46 -19.59
N VAL A 293 0.91 6.17 -18.53
CA VAL A 293 -0.37 6.87 -18.40
C VAL A 293 -0.27 8.37 -18.76
N GLY A 294 0.89 8.82 -19.23
CA GLY A 294 1.13 10.21 -19.65
C GLY A 294 1.46 11.17 -18.51
N LEU A 295 1.59 10.68 -17.27
CA LEU A 295 2.02 11.50 -16.12
C LEU A 295 3.52 11.80 -16.24
N GLN A 296 3.88 13.09 -16.21
CA GLN A 296 5.28 13.55 -16.14
C GLN A 296 5.82 13.38 -14.72
N VAL A 297 7.03 12.85 -14.61
CA VAL A 297 7.70 12.60 -13.33
C VAL A 297 9.17 12.99 -13.39
N MET A 298 9.68 13.47 -12.26
CA MET A 298 11.10 13.61 -12.01
C MET A 298 11.59 12.34 -11.33
N ALA A 299 12.70 11.76 -11.82
CA ALA A 299 13.24 10.52 -11.31
C ALA A 299 14.72 10.60 -10.95
N ARG A 300 15.11 9.92 -9.87
CA ARG A 300 16.48 9.69 -9.45
C ARG A 300 16.77 8.20 -9.49
N PHE A 301 17.99 7.83 -9.84
CA PHE A 301 18.42 6.44 -9.96
C PHE A 301 19.55 6.15 -8.98
N GLU A 302 19.40 5.09 -8.19
CA GLU A 302 20.38 4.62 -7.21
C GLU A 302 20.71 3.14 -7.43
N GLY A 303 21.95 2.74 -7.19
CA GLY A 303 22.43 1.39 -7.55
C GLY A 303 23.20 1.35 -8.86
N ALA A 304 23.90 0.24 -9.11
CA ALA A 304 25.13 0.27 -9.89
C ALA A 304 25.19 -0.73 -11.05
N SER A 305 25.59 -0.19 -12.20
CA SER A 305 26.77 -0.61 -12.98
C SER A 305 26.71 -1.82 -13.91
N ALA A 306 25.85 -2.82 -13.72
CA ALA A 306 25.94 -4.06 -14.52
C ALA A 306 25.50 -3.94 -16.00
N LEU A 307 24.76 -2.89 -16.38
CA LEU A 307 24.42 -2.67 -17.79
C LEU A 307 25.56 -2.04 -18.60
N ASN A 308 26.66 -1.64 -17.96
CA ASN A 308 27.85 -1.19 -18.69
C ASN A 308 28.56 -2.32 -19.42
N ASP A 309 28.48 -3.57 -18.94
CA ASP A 309 29.13 -4.72 -19.61
C ASP A 309 28.36 -5.20 -20.84
N ALA A 310 27.08 -4.85 -20.97
CA ALA A 310 26.31 -5.08 -22.20
C ALA A 310 26.56 -4.01 -23.28
N ALA A 311 27.20 -2.89 -22.92
CA ALA A 311 27.55 -1.80 -23.84
C ALA A 311 29.02 -1.86 -24.30
N SER A 312 29.88 -2.64 -23.64
CA SER A 312 31.25 -2.95 -24.06
C SER A 312 31.36 -4.38 -24.59
N GLY A 313 30.68 -4.66 -25.70
CA GLY A 313 30.67 -5.97 -26.36
C GLY A 313 31.08 -5.89 -27.82
N GLU A 314 32.29 -5.38 -28.10
CA GLU A 314 33.02 -5.86 -29.28
C GLU A 314 33.31 -7.35 -29.05
N GLY A 315 32.71 -8.22 -29.86
CA GLY A 315 33.15 -9.63 -29.96
C GLY A 315 32.10 -10.71 -29.72
N TYR A 316 31.05 -10.75 -30.53
CA TYR A 316 30.56 -12.03 -31.05
C TYR A 316 29.86 -11.82 -32.40
N GLN A 317 30.66 -11.67 -33.47
CA GLN A 317 30.15 -11.87 -34.82
C GLN A 317 29.80 -13.35 -34.99
N ARG A 318 28.57 -13.72 -34.66
CA ARG A 318 27.99 -14.95 -35.19
C ARG A 318 27.49 -14.63 -36.60
N GLN A 319 28.29 -14.99 -37.61
CA GLN A 319 27.81 -15.12 -38.98
C GLN A 319 26.62 -16.07 -38.97
N VAL A 320 25.40 -15.53 -39.16
CA VAL A 320 24.25 -16.32 -39.53
C VAL A 320 24.22 -16.32 -41.06
N ALA A 321 24.64 -17.44 -41.63
CA ALA A 321 24.41 -17.75 -43.03
C ALA A 321 22.91 -17.67 -43.32
N ALA A 322 22.55 -17.07 -44.46
CA ALA A 322 21.20 -17.03 -44.96
C ALA A 322 20.67 -18.46 -45.12
N SER A 323 19.64 -18.81 -44.36
CA SER A 323 18.80 -19.98 -44.62
C SER A 323 17.36 -19.52 -44.80
N ASP A 324 16.83 -19.72 -46.01
CA ASP A 324 15.42 -19.61 -46.35
C ASP A 324 14.59 -20.57 -45.50
N ALA A 325 13.67 -20.03 -44.70
CA ALA A 325 12.53 -20.73 -44.09
C ALA A 325 11.45 -19.70 -43.66
N PRO A 326 10.16 -20.06 -43.64
CA PRO A 326 9.06 -19.18 -44.04
C PRO A 326 8.66 -18.15 -42.99
N ARG A 327 8.27 -16.95 -43.46
CA ARG A 327 7.61 -15.91 -42.67
C ARG A 327 6.30 -16.45 -42.10
N CYS A 328 6.16 -16.43 -40.78
CA CYS A 328 4.90 -16.67 -40.10
C CYS A 328 4.27 -15.31 -39.79
N ASP A 329 3.35 -14.88 -40.64
CA ASP A 329 2.52 -13.70 -40.43
C ASP A 329 1.53 -13.98 -39.28
N LEU A 330 1.64 -13.23 -38.19
CA LEU A 330 0.61 -13.20 -37.15
C LEU A 330 -0.46 -12.16 -37.56
N PRO A 331 -1.76 -12.54 -37.59
CA PRO A 331 -2.81 -11.67 -38.09
C PRO A 331 -3.12 -10.50 -37.14
N GLU A 332 -3.33 -9.31 -37.72
CA GLU A 332 -3.96 -8.18 -37.03
C GLU A 332 -5.32 -8.61 -36.43
N ALA A 333 -5.62 -8.13 -35.22
CA ALA A 333 -6.88 -8.44 -34.53
C ALA A 333 -8.09 -8.11 -35.43
N PRO A 334 -9.07 -9.02 -35.57
CA PRO A 334 -10.13 -8.87 -36.55
C PRO A 334 -11.02 -7.66 -36.25
N ALA A 335 -11.34 -6.90 -37.30
CA ALA A 335 -12.14 -5.67 -37.31
C ALA A 335 -13.49 -5.78 -36.56
N ASN A 336 -14.01 -6.99 -36.38
CA ASN A 336 -15.33 -7.25 -35.79
C ASN A 336 -15.46 -6.86 -34.31
N MET A 337 -14.40 -7.01 -33.49
CA MET A 337 -14.53 -6.74 -32.04
C MET A 337 -14.55 -5.24 -31.72
N ARG A 338 -13.76 -4.44 -32.45
CA ARG A 338 -13.79 -2.98 -32.33
C ARG A 338 -15.11 -2.39 -32.80
N GLU A 339 -15.70 -2.98 -33.85
CA GLU A 339 -17.00 -2.57 -34.38
C GLU A 339 -18.14 -2.93 -33.42
N LEU A 340 -18.08 -4.11 -32.78
CA LEU A 340 -19.05 -4.52 -31.76
C LEU A 340 -19.02 -3.59 -30.52
N GLU A 341 -17.81 -3.24 -30.06
CA GLU A 341 -17.63 -2.27 -28.97
C GLU A 341 -18.17 -0.89 -29.33
N ARG A 342 -17.94 -0.43 -30.57
CA ARG A 342 -18.45 0.85 -31.06
C ARG A 342 -19.98 0.88 -31.06
N GLN A 343 -20.61 -0.16 -31.58
CA GLN A 343 -22.07 -0.28 -31.62
C GLN A 343 -22.68 -0.32 -30.21
N ALA A 344 -22.04 -1.02 -29.27
CA ALA A 344 -22.49 -1.04 -27.87
C ALA A 344 -22.43 0.34 -27.20
N ILE A 345 -21.39 1.13 -27.48
CA ILE A 345 -21.24 2.51 -26.97
C ILE A 345 -22.29 3.43 -27.59
N GLU A 346 -22.53 3.35 -28.89
CA GLU A 346 -23.52 4.17 -29.60
C GLU A 346 -24.95 3.86 -29.13
N GLN A 347 -25.29 2.58 -28.94
CA GLN A 347 -26.61 2.17 -28.43
C GLN A 347 -26.86 2.64 -27.00
N ALA A 348 -25.87 2.53 -26.10
CA ALA A 348 -26.00 3.00 -24.73
C ALA A 348 -26.16 4.52 -24.64
N LEU A 349 -25.47 5.27 -25.51
CA LEU A 349 -25.61 6.72 -25.57
C LEU A 349 -26.97 7.15 -26.14
N ALA A 350 -27.47 6.47 -27.18
CA ALA A 350 -28.79 6.74 -27.75
C ALA A 350 -29.92 6.48 -26.74
N ALA A 351 -29.84 5.36 -26.02
CA ALA A 351 -30.82 5.00 -24.99
C ALA A 351 -30.85 5.98 -23.79
N LEU A 352 -29.73 6.65 -23.51
CA LEU A 352 -29.56 7.55 -22.37
C LEU A 352 -29.50 9.04 -22.77
N GLY A 353 -29.99 9.38 -23.97
CA GLY A 353 -30.09 10.77 -24.44
C GLY A 353 -28.74 11.50 -24.52
N GLY A 354 -27.65 10.78 -24.81
CA GLY A 354 -26.31 11.34 -24.91
C GLY A 354 -25.58 11.53 -23.57
N ASN A 355 -26.14 11.06 -22.45
CA ASN A 355 -25.48 11.18 -21.14
C ASN A 355 -24.30 10.21 -21.01
N VAL A 356 -23.10 10.71 -21.33
CA VAL A 356 -21.83 9.96 -21.30
C VAL A 356 -21.53 9.33 -19.93
N SER A 357 -21.89 9.99 -18.83
CA SER A 357 -21.62 9.48 -17.48
C SER A 357 -22.56 8.34 -17.08
N ALA A 358 -23.77 8.30 -17.63
CA ALA A 358 -24.69 7.19 -17.45
C ALA A 358 -24.32 6.00 -18.35
N ALA A 359 -23.96 6.26 -19.62
CA ALA A 359 -23.54 5.22 -20.55
C ALA A 359 -22.23 4.52 -20.10
N ALA A 360 -21.27 5.27 -19.57
CA ALA A 360 -20.03 4.73 -18.99
C ALA A 360 -20.31 3.76 -17.84
N ARG A 361 -21.24 4.11 -16.93
CA ARG A 361 -21.64 3.24 -15.82
C ARG A 361 -22.37 1.98 -16.29
N GLN A 362 -23.25 2.10 -17.29
CA GLN A 362 -23.99 0.95 -17.83
C GLN A 362 -23.06 -0.05 -18.53
N LEU A 363 -22.04 0.45 -19.24
CA LEU A 363 -21.10 -0.37 -19.99
C LEU A 363 -19.88 -0.83 -19.17
N GLY A 364 -19.75 -0.40 -17.91
CA GLY A 364 -18.61 -0.75 -17.06
C GLY A 364 -17.26 -0.20 -17.55
N ILE A 365 -17.27 0.86 -18.36
CA ILE A 365 -16.07 1.48 -18.95
C ILE A 365 -15.91 2.93 -18.51
N SER A 366 -14.69 3.48 -18.59
CA SER A 366 -14.45 4.87 -18.21
C SER A 366 -15.03 5.87 -19.21
N ARG A 367 -15.43 7.05 -18.73
CA ARG A 367 -15.88 8.19 -19.59
C ARG A 367 -14.85 8.52 -20.67
N ASN A 368 -13.56 8.47 -20.34
CA ASN A 368 -12.46 8.69 -21.29
C ASN A 368 -12.37 7.64 -22.39
N THR A 369 -12.87 6.42 -22.16
CA THR A 369 -12.93 5.38 -23.21
C THR A 369 -14.03 5.69 -24.22
N ILE A 370 -15.18 6.20 -23.75
CA ILE A 370 -16.24 6.71 -24.63
C ILE A 370 -15.75 7.91 -25.44
N TYR A 371 -15.07 8.88 -24.83
CA TYR A 371 -14.53 10.05 -25.53
C TYR A 371 -13.45 9.68 -26.56
N ARG A 372 -12.52 8.79 -26.23
CA ARG A 372 -11.48 8.34 -27.19
C ARG A 372 -12.07 7.64 -28.41
N ARG A 373 -13.10 6.81 -28.23
CA ARG A 373 -13.76 6.12 -29.34
C ARG A 373 -14.65 7.05 -30.17
N ARG A 374 -15.19 8.13 -29.57
CA ARG A 374 -15.87 9.21 -30.31
C ARG A 374 -14.91 10.13 -31.08
N ASN A 375 -13.71 10.38 -30.56
CA ASN A 375 -12.74 11.27 -31.20
C ASN A 375 -11.88 10.58 -32.26
N GLY A 376 -11.85 9.25 -32.31
CA GLY A 376 -11.30 8.49 -33.45
C GLY A 376 -12.18 8.49 -34.71
N LEU A 377 -13.07 9.49 -34.87
CA LEU A 377 -14.01 9.67 -35.98
C LEU A 377 -13.73 10.96 -36.79
N ALA A 378 -12.57 11.58 -36.62
CA ALA A 378 -12.18 12.80 -37.34
C ALA A 378 -10.87 12.68 -38.15
N ASP A 379 -10.26 11.49 -38.22
CA ASP A 379 -9.10 11.19 -39.07
C ASP A 379 -9.33 9.91 -39.87
#